data_AF-A0A150A8J3-F1
#
_entry.id   AF-A0A150A8J3-F1
#
_cell.length_a   1.000
_cell.length_b   1.000
_cell.length_c   1.000
_cell.angle_alpha   90.00
_cell.angle_beta   90.00
_cell.angle_gamma   90.00
#
_symmetry.space_group_name_H-M   'P 1'
#
loop_
_entity.id
_entity.type
_entity.pdbx_description
1 polymer ?
#
loop_
_entity_poly.entity_id
_entity_poly.type
_entity_poly.pdbx_seq_one_letter_code
_entity_poly.pdbx_strand_id
1 'polypeptide(L)' 'MPGAIHIELGALPGRVDDLPREPTVVMCGHGERAMGAASLLERAGHRQLTVLEGGPDDWAQATGRTLETGA' A
#
# COMPACT_ATOMS: atom_id res chain seq x y z
N MET A 1 3.40 6.26 6.11
CA MET A 1 2.67 7.45 5.66
C MET A 1 1.58 7.76 6.65
N PRO A 2 1.26 9.03 6.91
CA PRO A 2 0.14 9.41 7.76
C PRO A 2 -1.16 8.71 7.35
N GLY A 3 -1.84 8.07 8.30
CA GLY A 3 -3.10 7.38 8.06
C GLY A 3 -3.05 6.10 7.19
N ALA A 4 -1.86 5.59 6.86
CA ALA A 4 -1.75 4.35 6.10
C ALA A 4 -2.09 3.11 6.94
N ILE A 5 -2.77 2.15 6.31
CA ILE A 5 -3.01 0.82 6.91
C ILE A 5 -1.78 -0.05 6.66
N HIS A 6 -1.15 -0.54 7.73
CA HIS A 6 0.00 -1.44 7.62
C HIS A 6 -0.45 -2.91 7.58
N ILE A 7 -0.14 -3.60 6.48
CA ILE A 7 -0.39 -5.03 6.29
C ILE A 7 0.83 -5.66 5.64
N GLU A 8 1.39 -6.68 6.30
CA GLU A 8 2.45 -7.50 5.71
C GLU A 8 1.95 -8.26 4.48
N LEU A 9 2.74 -8.30 3.41
CA LEU A 9 2.33 -8.93 2.15
C LEU A 9 1.89 -10.40 2.34
N GLY A 10 2.57 -11.15 3.20
CA GLY A 10 2.23 -12.55 3.50
C GLY A 10 0.92 -12.73 4.26
N ALA A 11 0.47 -11.71 5.01
CA ALA A 11 -0.81 -11.72 5.73
C ALA A 11 -1.98 -11.22 4.89
N LEU A 12 -1.69 -10.48 3.81
CA LEU A 12 -2.70 -9.84 2.97
C LEU A 12 -3.78 -10.80 2.44
N PRO A 13 -3.48 -12.02 1.94
CA PRO A 13 -4.51 -12.92 1.43
C PRO A 13 -5.63 -13.23 2.44
N GLY A 14 -5.33 -13.27 3.74
CA GLY A 14 -6.32 -13.51 4.80
C GLY A 14 -7.06 -12.25 5.26
N ARG A 15 -6.75 -11.08 4.68
CA ARG A 15 -7.30 -9.76 5.08
C ARG A 15 -7.95 -9.02 3.90
N VAL A 16 -7.88 -9.56 2.69
CA VAL A 16 -8.37 -8.86 1.47
C VAL A 16 -9.84 -8.48 1.54
N ASP A 17 -10.67 -9.25 2.24
CA ASP A 17 -12.11 -8.98 2.37
C ASP A 17 -12.45 -7.96 3.46
N ASP A 18 -11.53 -7.70 4.40
CA ASP A 18 -11.69 -6.68 5.44
C ASP A 18 -11.37 -5.27 4.93
N LEU A 19 -10.76 -5.17 3.75
CA LEU A 19 -10.32 -3.91 3.17
C LEU A 19 -11.45 -3.18 2.43
N PRO A 20 -11.51 -1.84 2.53
CA PRO A 20 -12.53 -1.06 1.85
C PRO A 20 -12.42 -1.21 0.33
N ARG A 21 -13.57 -1.23 -0.37
CA ARG A 21 -13.65 -1.33 -1.83
C ARG A 21 -13.59 0.05 -2.47
N GLU A 22 -12.49 0.77 -2.24
CA GLU A 22 -12.27 2.15 -2.71
C GLU A 22 -10.95 2.29 -3.48
N PRO A 23 -10.76 3.36 -4.28
CA PRO A 23 -9.50 3.63 -4.93
C PRO A 23 -8.35 3.64 -3.93
N THR A 24 -7.35 2.77 -4.15
CA THR A 24 -6.32 2.47 -3.15
C THR A 24 -4.94 2.63 -3.73
N VAL A 25 -4.07 3.37 -3.02
CA VAL A 25 -2.64 3.43 -3.31
C VAL A 25 -1.92 2.37 -2.46
N VAL A 26 -1.16 1.51 -3.12
CA VAL A 26 -0.36 0.46 -2.49
C VAL A 26 1.11 0.85 -2.54
N MET A 27 1.79 0.78 -1.41
CA MET A 27 3.19 1.18 -1.25
C MET A 27 3.95 0.11 -0.46
N CYS A 28 5.25 -0.02 -0.73
CA CYS A 28 6.19 -0.70 0.13
C CYS A 28 7.51 0.10 0.18
N GLY A 29 8.63 -0.52 0.58
CA GLY A 29 9.94 0.17 0.58
C GLY A 29 10.43 0.61 -0.80
N HIS A 30 10.22 -0.18 -1.87
CA HIS A 30 10.77 0.08 -3.21
C HIS A 30 9.87 -0.42 -4.37
N GLY A 31 8.57 -0.56 -4.12
CA GLY A 31 7.59 -1.01 -5.13
C GLY A 31 7.38 -2.53 -5.31
N GLU A 32 8.35 -3.42 -5.10
CA GLU A 32 8.21 -4.84 -5.50
C GLU A 32 7.11 -5.58 -4.73
N ARG A 33 7.07 -5.39 -3.41
CA ARG A 33 6.01 -5.96 -2.56
C ARG A 33 4.66 -5.31 -2.82
N ALA A 34 4.65 -4.04 -3.19
CA ALA A 34 3.44 -3.31 -3.53
C ALA A 34 2.79 -3.86 -4.82
N MET A 35 3.59 -4.19 -5.84
CA MET A 35 3.12 -4.87 -7.05
C MET A 35 2.50 -6.24 -6.73
N GLY A 36 3.14 -7.02 -5.86
CA GLY A 36 2.59 -8.29 -5.39
C GLY A 36 1.25 -8.12 -4.66
N ALA A 37 1.18 -7.15 -3.75
CA ALA A 37 -0.04 -6.82 -3.02
C ALA A 37 -1.17 -6.37 -3.96
N ALA A 38 -0.87 -5.52 -4.94
CA ALA A 38 -1.84 -5.07 -5.94
C ALA A 38 -2.41 -6.27 -6.73
N SER A 39 -1.57 -7.20 -7.19
CA SER A 39 -2.04 -8.40 -7.89
C SER A 39 -2.98 -9.27 -7.04
N LEU A 40 -2.67 -9.42 -5.74
CA LEU A 40 -3.52 -10.15 -4.80
C LEU A 40 -4.87 -9.45 -4.59
N LEU A 41 -4.85 -8.14 -4.41
CA LEU A 41 -6.06 -7.32 -4.25
C LEU A 41 -6.94 -7.37 -5.51
N GLU A 42 -6.37 -7.23 -6.71
CA GLU A 42 -7.12 -7.34 -7.97
C GLU A 42 -7.82 -8.69 -8.13
N ARG A 43 -7.09 -9.78 -7.81
CA ARG A 43 -7.62 -11.15 -7.81
C ARG A 43 -8.78 -11.32 -6.83
N ALA A 44 -8.70 -10.64 -5.67
CA ALA A 44 -9.76 -10.60 -4.67
C ALA A 44 -10.91 -9.63 -5.01
N GLY A 45 -10.92 -9.04 -6.21
CA GLY A 45 -12.02 -8.18 -6.67
C GLY A 45 -11.86 -6.69 -6.38
N HIS A 46 -10.75 -6.25 -5.78
CA HIS A 46 -10.46 -4.82 -5.62
C HIS A 46 -10.21 -4.17 -6.98
N ARG A 47 -10.53 -2.88 -7.09
CA ARG A 47 -10.43 -2.11 -8.33
C ARG A 47 -9.82 -0.75 -8.03
N GLN A 48 -9.33 -0.07 -9.07
CA GLN A 48 -8.71 1.25 -8.96
C GLN A 48 -7.50 1.24 -8.00
N LEU A 49 -6.60 0.27 -8.21
CA LEU A 49 -5.36 0.17 -7.48
C LEU A 49 -4.27 0.97 -8.20
N THR A 50 -3.51 1.74 -7.44
CA THR A 50 -2.30 2.43 -7.92
C THR A 50 -1.13 1.94 -7.10
N VAL A 51 -0.05 1.51 -7.75
CA VAL A 51 1.20 1.22 -7.03
C VAL A 51 2.04 2.49 -7.02
N LEU A 52 2.45 2.91 -5.83
CA LEU A 52 3.39 4.01 -5.73
C LEU A 52 4.78 3.54 -6.17
N GLU A 53 5.39 4.27 -7.09
CA GLU A 53 6.80 4.12 -7.45
C GLU A 53 7.70 4.71 -6.36
N GLY A 54 8.68 3.93 -5.90
CA GLY A 54 9.56 4.30 -4.80
C GLY A 54 9.04 3.88 -3.41
N GLY A 55 9.59 4.52 -2.39
CA GLY A 55 9.35 4.23 -0.98
C GLY A 55 8.75 5.39 -0.18
N PRO A 56 8.61 5.21 1.15
CA PRO A 56 8.14 6.27 2.04
C PRO A 56 9.01 7.54 1.98
N ASP A 57 10.31 7.39 1.83
CA ASP A 57 11.23 8.53 1.74
C ASP A 57 11.03 9.32 0.43
N ASP A 58 10.85 8.63 -0.70
CA ASP A 58 10.54 9.26 -1.98
C ASP A 58 9.21 10.03 -1.91
N TRP A 59 8.20 9.45 -1.26
CA TRP A 59 6.94 10.13 -1.00
C TRP A 59 7.11 11.39 -0.14
N ALA A 60 7.92 11.32 0.92
CA ALA A 60 8.17 12.45 1.80
C ALA A 60 8.90 13.58 1.06
N GLN A 61 9.90 13.24 0.24
CA GLN A 61 10.63 14.20 -0.59
C GLN A 61 9.72 14.85 -1.64
N ALA A 62 8.90 14.06 -2.33
CA ALA A 62 8.02 14.57 -3.38
C ALA A 62 6.88 15.46 -2.86
N THR A 63 6.41 15.21 -1.63
CA THR A 63 5.25 15.92 -1.06
C THR A 63 5.60 16.98 -0.02
N GLY A 64 6.84 16.99 0.48
CA GLY A 64 7.26 17.80 1.63
C GLY A 64 6.56 17.41 2.94
N ARG A 65 5.88 16.26 2.99
CA ARG A 65 5.16 15.78 4.17
C ARG A 65 6.06 14.89 5.02
N THR A 66 5.84 14.93 6.34
CA THR A 66 6.56 14.10 7.29
C THR A 66 5.98 12.69 7.36
N LEU A 67 6.86 11.69 7.48
CA LEU A 67 6.46 10.33 7.77
C LEU A 67 6.02 10.19 9.24
N GLU A 68 4.92 9.49 9.45
CA GLU A 68 4.55 8.97 10.76
C GLU A 68 5.20 7.59 10.94
N THR A 69 5.93 7.44 12.05
CA THR A 69 6.42 6.15 12.56
C THR A 69 5.60 5.74 13.77
N GLY A 70 5.12 4.49 13.77
CA GLY A 70 4.49 3.86 14.93
C GLY A 70 5.51 3.06 15.73
N ALA A 71 5.23 2.89 17.03
CA ALA A 71 5.96 1.96 17.90
C ALA A 71 5.47 0.52 17.69
#